data_AF-A0A9D4RYJ3-F1
#
_entry.id   AF-A0A9D4RYJ3-F1
#
_cell.length_a   1.000
_cell.length_b   1.000
_cell.length_c   1.000
_cell.angle_alpha   90.00
_cell.angle_beta   90.00
_cell.angle_gamma   90.00
#
_symmetry.space_group_name_H-M   'P 1'
#
loop_
_entity.id
_entity.type
_entity.pdbx_description
1 polymer ?
#
loop_
_entity_poly.entity_id
_entity_poly.type
_entity_poly.pdbx_seq_one_letter_code
_entity_poly.pdbx_strand_id
1 'polypeptide(L)'
;MAKDTTGIIFVYNPDQPNHDKELENWHNFFIEEQGIKETSCCVFAHHKPSSPEREKSQLSQCFSNIPVVHTNIEEEGESVRNEFSQFLAKLTVAMSDKREQEELSIMNHR
;
A
#
# COMPACT_ATOMS: atom_id res chain seq x y z
N MET A 1 -2.16 17.29 -5.99
CA MET A 1 -3.44 16.58 -6.10
C MET A 1 -3.16 15.23 -6.76
N ALA A 2 -3.36 14.13 -6.04
CA ALA A 2 -3.14 12.77 -6.54
C ALA A 2 -4.36 12.29 -7.35
N LYS A 3 -4.74 13.08 -8.35
CA LYS A 3 -5.95 12.85 -9.15
C LYS A 3 -5.85 11.52 -9.90
N ASP A 4 -6.94 10.77 -9.92
CA ASP A 4 -7.07 9.46 -10.59
C ASP A 4 -6.15 8.35 -10.04
N THR A 5 -5.60 8.54 -8.83
CA THR A 5 -4.85 7.48 -8.14
C THR A 5 -5.78 6.37 -7.69
N THR A 6 -5.50 5.13 -8.13
CA THR A 6 -6.34 3.96 -7.85
C THR A 6 -5.81 3.12 -6.67
N GLY A 7 -4.52 3.20 -6.38
CA GLY A 7 -3.92 2.58 -5.21
C GLY A 7 -2.48 3.04 -4.99
N ILE A 8 -1.96 2.73 -3.80
CA ILE A 8 -0.63 3.18 -3.35
C ILE A 8 0.15 1.99 -2.80
N ILE A 9 1.43 1.92 -3.15
CA ILE A 9 2.39 1.03 -2.51
C ILE A 9 3.41 1.91 -1.79
N PHE A 10 3.39 1.88 -0.46
CA PHE A 10 4.44 2.50 0.35
C PHE A 10 5.64 1.55 0.38
N VAL A 11 6.85 2.03 0.11
CA VAL A 11 8.06 1.19 0.16
C VAL A 11 9.05 1.81 1.13
N TYR A 12 9.54 1.02 2.07
CA TYR A 12 10.55 1.48 3.02
C TYR A 12 11.56 0.38 3.33
N ASN A 13 12.72 0.79 3.84
CA ASN A 13 13.73 -0.13 4.31
C ASN A 13 13.60 -0.29 5.84
N PRO A 14 13.13 -1.45 6.34
CA PRO A 14 12.98 -1.67 7.77
C PRO A 14 14.31 -1.80 8.52
N ASP A 15 15.43 -1.93 7.81
CA ASP A 15 16.78 -2.00 8.39
C ASP A 15 17.39 -0.59 8.60
N GLN A 16 16.68 0.47 8.21
CA GLN A 16 17.09 1.85 8.39
C GLN A 16 16.20 2.55 9.41
N PRO A 17 16.78 3.17 10.46
CA PRO A 17 16.00 3.97 11.39
C PRO A 17 15.43 5.22 10.71
N ASN A 18 14.32 5.74 11.23
CA ASN A 18 13.62 6.97 10.81
C ASN A 18 12.81 6.90 9.50
N HIS A 19 12.88 5.81 8.74
CA HIS A 19 12.04 5.64 7.55
C HIS A 19 10.54 5.54 7.89
N ASP A 20 10.21 5.14 9.12
CA ASP A 20 8.86 5.11 9.67
C ASP A 20 8.20 6.50 9.68
N LYS A 21 8.94 7.54 10.09
CA LYS A 21 8.43 8.93 10.13
C LYS A 21 8.20 9.50 8.73
N GLU A 22 9.09 9.18 7.79
CA GLU A 22 8.91 9.59 6.40
C GLU A 22 7.65 8.93 5.81
N LEU A 23 7.44 7.64 6.09
CA LEU A 23 6.24 6.93 5.68
C LEU A 23 4.96 7.53 6.29
N GLU A 24 4.99 7.93 7.56
CA GLU A 24 3.85 8.59 8.20
C GLU A 24 3.48 9.92 7.52
N ASN A 25 4.47 10.70 7.08
CA ASN A 25 4.20 11.92 6.30
C ASN A 25 3.52 11.61 4.95
N TRP A 26 3.97 10.56 4.26
CA TRP A 26 3.33 10.12 3.02
C TRP A 26 1.92 9.57 3.26
N HIS A 27 1.71 8.84 4.35
CA HIS A 27 0.41 8.37 4.77
C HIS A 27 -0.55 9.55 4.97
N ASN A 28 -0.15 10.55 5.76
CA ASN A 28 -0.96 11.74 6.00
C ASN A 28 -1.31 12.45 4.70
N PHE A 29 -0.34 12.65 3.81
CA PHE A 29 -0.61 13.28 2.53
C PHE A 29 -1.64 12.49 1.69
N PHE A 30 -1.42 11.19 1.47
CA PHE A 30 -2.25 10.44 0.54
C PHE A 30 -3.59 9.97 1.13
N ILE A 31 -3.62 9.57 2.39
CA ILE A 31 -4.80 9.00 3.03
C ILE A 31 -5.66 10.13 3.60
N GLU A 32 -5.08 10.97 4.47
CA GLU A 32 -5.83 12.04 5.15
C GLU A 32 -6.15 13.22 4.21
N GLU A 33 -5.14 13.73 3.49
CA GLU A 33 -5.35 14.93 2.65
C GLU A 33 -5.92 14.62 1.26
N GLN A 34 -5.49 13.54 0.60
CA GLN A 34 -6.01 13.14 -0.71
C GLN A 34 -7.23 12.21 -0.64
N GLY A 35 -7.59 11.69 0.54
CA GLY A 35 -8.77 10.85 0.74
C GLY A 35 -8.67 9.47 0.07
N ILE A 36 -7.45 8.96 -0.15
CA ILE A 36 -7.25 7.62 -0.70
C ILE A 36 -7.56 6.59 0.39
N LYS A 37 -8.33 5.56 0.04
CA LYS A 37 -8.74 4.53 1.00
C LYS A 37 -7.55 3.64 1.38
N GLU A 38 -7.40 3.34 2.66
CA GLU A 38 -6.40 2.38 3.18
C GLU A 38 -6.52 1.01 2.52
N THR A 39 -7.74 0.58 2.16
CA THR A 39 -8.00 -0.68 1.45
C THR A 39 -7.39 -0.75 0.04
N SER A 40 -7.07 0.40 -0.55
CA SER A 40 -6.40 0.52 -1.84
C SER A 40 -4.88 0.68 -1.68
N CYS A 41 -4.35 0.45 -0.48
CA CYS A 41 -2.95 0.63 -0.17
C CYS A 41 -2.30 -0.68 0.27
N CYS A 42 -0.99 -0.79 0.11
CA CYS A 42 -0.16 -1.78 0.77
C CYS A 42 1.22 -1.19 1.11
N VAL A 43 1.94 -1.83 2.04
CA VAL A 43 3.30 -1.47 2.42
C VAL A 43 4.25 -2.59 2.05
N PHE A 44 5.33 -2.27 1.34
CA PHE A 44 6.45 -3.16 1.11
C PHE A 44 7.58 -2.78 2.07
N ALA A 45 7.79 -3.61 3.08
CA ALA A 45 8.98 -3.63 3.92
C ALA A 45 10.12 -4.28 3.12
N HIS A 46 10.92 -3.46 2.43
CA HIS A 46 11.93 -3.91 1.49
C HIS A 46 13.31 -4.08 2.14
N HIS A 47 13.75 -5.33 2.28
CA HIS A 47 15.02 -5.72 2.88
C HIS A 47 16.13 -5.72 1.86
N LYS A 48 17.33 -5.33 2.28
CA LYS A 48 18.52 -5.57 1.48
C LYS A 48 18.87 -7.06 1.50
N PRO A 49 19.48 -7.60 0.42
CA PRO A 49 20.03 -8.96 0.42
C PRO A 49 20.99 -9.15 1.60
N SER A 50 20.95 -10.32 2.21
CA SER A 50 21.83 -10.67 3.34
C SER A 50 21.81 -9.66 4.51
N SER A 51 20.70 -8.94 4.68
CA SER A 51 20.60 -7.98 5.79
C SER A 51 20.66 -8.73 7.13
N PRO A 52 21.57 -8.36 8.04
CA PRO A 52 21.65 -9.02 9.33
C PRO A 52 20.37 -8.76 10.13
N GLU A 53 19.99 -9.71 11.00
CA GLU A 53 18.90 -9.51 11.97
C GLU A 53 19.26 -8.36 12.92
N ARG A 54 18.90 -7.13 12.53
CA ARG A 54 18.93 -5.93 13.37
C ARG A 54 17.54 -5.69 13.95
N GLU A 55 17.45 -4.81 14.93
CA GLU A 55 16.17 -4.23 15.33
C GLU A 55 15.52 -3.58 14.11
N LYS A 56 14.41 -4.19 13.65
CA LYS A 56 13.63 -3.70 12.52
C LYS A 56 12.86 -2.46 12.98
N SER A 57 12.85 -1.41 12.18
CA SER A 57 12.01 -0.23 12.46
C SER A 57 10.55 -0.64 12.52
N GLN A 58 9.84 -0.20 13.57
CA GLN A 58 8.41 -0.46 13.70
C GLN A 58 7.63 0.62 12.95
N LEU A 59 6.66 0.20 12.13
CA LEU A 59 5.75 1.13 11.48
C LEU A 59 4.85 1.81 12.51
N SER A 60 4.52 3.07 12.22
CA SER A 60 3.55 3.83 13.00
C SER A 60 2.17 3.16 12.98
N GLN A 61 1.37 3.41 14.02
CA GLN A 61 0.04 2.80 14.17
C GLN A 61 -0.95 3.22 13.07
N CYS A 62 -0.68 4.31 12.34
CA CYS A 62 -1.46 4.68 11.17
C CYS A 62 -1.44 3.60 10.07
N PHE A 63 -0.42 2.73 10.02
CA PHE A 63 -0.37 1.62 9.06
C PHE A 63 -1.07 0.34 9.54
N SER A 64 -1.71 0.33 10.72
CA SER A 64 -2.27 -0.88 11.33
C SER A 64 -3.33 -1.59 10.48
N ASN A 65 -4.05 -0.86 9.63
CA ASN A 65 -5.07 -1.40 8.72
C ASN A 65 -4.55 -1.65 7.30
N ILE A 66 -3.30 -1.26 7.00
CA ILE A 66 -2.72 -1.40 5.66
C ILE A 66 -1.88 -2.70 5.63
N PRO A 67 -2.13 -3.62 4.68
CA PRO A 67 -1.34 -4.84 4.57
C PRO A 67 0.15 -4.56 4.38
N VAL A 68 0.99 -5.20 5.21
CA VAL A 68 2.46 -5.10 5.13
C VAL A 68 3.02 -6.41 4.58
N VAL A 69 3.82 -6.29 3.52
CA VAL A 69 4.50 -7.39 2.85
C VAL A 69 6.01 -7.18 3.00
N HIS A 70 6.70 -8.21 3.49
CA HIS A 70 8.17 -8.22 3.50
C HIS A 70 8.67 -8.61 2.11
N THR A 71 9.59 -7.82 1.55
CA THR A 71 10.06 -8.01 0.18
C THR A 71 11.59 -8.00 0.11
N ASN A 72 12.14 -8.88 -0.72
CA ASN A 72 13.52 -8.87 -1.16
C ASN A 72 13.54 -9.30 -2.63
N ILE A 73 14.02 -8.44 -3.53
CA ILE A 73 13.97 -8.74 -4.98
C ILE A 73 15.05 -9.75 -5.38
N GLU A 74 16.21 -9.73 -4.71
CA GLU A 74 17.35 -10.58 -5.06
C GLU A 74 17.14 -12.02 -4.61
N GLU A 75 16.57 -12.22 -3.43
CA GLU A 75 16.34 -13.55 -2.83
C GLU A 75 14.93 -14.08 -3.14
N GLU A 76 13.93 -13.19 -3.28
CA GLU A 76 12.50 -13.55 -3.33
C GLU A 76 11.75 -12.88 -4.50
N GLY A 77 12.41 -12.60 -5.62
CA GLY A 77 11.84 -11.84 -6.74
C GLY A 77 10.50 -12.37 -7.29
N GLU A 78 10.31 -13.68 -7.35
CA GLU A 78 9.02 -14.28 -7.77
C GLU A 78 7.91 -14.03 -6.75
N SER A 79 8.23 -14.06 -5.45
CA SER A 79 7.29 -13.72 -4.38
C SER A 79 6.83 -12.26 -4.49
N VAL A 80 7.78 -11.34 -4.68
CA VAL A 80 7.48 -9.90 -4.87
C VAL A 80 6.59 -9.68 -6.09
N ARG A 81 6.86 -10.40 -7.20
CA ARG A 81 6.02 -10.35 -8.41
C ARG A 81 4.60 -10.83 -8.12
N ASN A 82 4.45 -11.92 -7.36
CA ASN A 82 3.15 -12.46 -7.01
C ASN A 82 2.37 -11.50 -6.11
N GLU A 83 2.99 -10.92 -5.09
CA GLU A 83 2.38 -9.94 -4.20
C GLU A 83 1.94 -8.68 -4.95
N PHE A 84 2.77 -8.17 -5.85
CA PHE A 84 2.41 -7.05 -6.72
C PHE A 84 1.23 -7.40 -7.65
N SER A 85 1.24 -8.59 -8.26
CA SER A 85 0.16 -9.04 -9.14
C SER A 85 -1.16 -9.19 -8.38
N GLN A 86 -1.11 -9.72 -7.16
CA GLN A 86 -2.27 -9.84 -6.29
C GLN A 86 -2.83 -8.47 -5.88
N PHE A 87 -1.95 -7.50 -5.59
CA PHE A 87 -2.37 -6.14 -5.29
C PHE A 87 -3.10 -5.49 -6.48
N LEU A 88 -2.56 -5.62 -7.71
CA LEU A 88 -3.22 -5.12 -8.91
C LEU A 88 -4.58 -5.79 -9.17
N ALA A 89 -4.67 -7.10 -8.94
CA ALA A 89 -5.93 -7.82 -9.06
C ALA A 89 -6.99 -7.28 -8.07
N LYS A 90 -6.60 -7.05 -6.81
CA LYS A 90 -7.48 -6.44 -5.80
C LYS A 90 -7.94 -5.04 -6.19
N LEU A 91 -7.04 -4.20 -6.70
CA LEU A 91 -7.41 -2.86 -7.19
C LEU A 91 -8.40 -2.91 -8.35
N THR A 92 -8.20 -3.85 -9.29
CA THR A 92 -9.08 -4.00 -10.45
C THR A 92 -10.51 -4.38 -10.02
N VAL A 93 -10.65 -5.26 -9.03
CA VAL A 93 -11.96 -5.61 -8.43
C VAL A 93 -12.57 -4.40 -7.76
N ALA A 94 -11.83 -3.71 -6.88
CA ALA A 94 -12.32 -2.52 -6.19
C ALA A 94 -12.76 -1.39 -7.13
N MET A 95 -12.08 -1.22 -8.27
CA MET A 95 -12.46 -0.27 -9.32
C MET A 95 -13.77 -0.68 -10.00
N SER A 96 -13.96 -1.97 -10.25
CA SER A 96 -15.17 -2.52 -10.87
C SER A 96 -16.37 -2.34 -9.93
N ASP A 97 -16.21 -2.70 -8.64
CA ASP A 97 -17.25 -2.54 -7.62
C ASP A 97 -17.66 -1.06 -7.46
N LYS A 98 -16.69 -0.14 -7.45
CA LYS A 98 -16.96 1.30 -7.36
C LYS A 98 -17.82 1.77 -8.53
N ARG A 99 -17.51 1.32 -9.74
CA ARG A 99 -18.28 1.66 -10.95
C ARG A 99 -19.70 1.11 -10.88
N GLU A 100 -19.87 -0.15 -10.46
CA GLU A 100 -21.20 -0.75 -10.31
C GLU A 100 -22.05 -0.01 -9.26
N GLN A 101 -21.45 0.38 -8.13
CA GLN A 101 -22.12 1.19 -7.11
C GLN A 101 -22.54 2.57 -7.63
N GLU A 102 -21.69 3.22 -8.42
CA GLU A 102 -22.02 4.50 -9.08
C GLU A 102 -23.20 4.32 -10.04
N GLU A 103 -23.18 3.27 -10.88
CA GLU A 103 -24.27 2.96 -11.82
C GLU A 103 -25.61 2.68 -11.09
N LEU A 104 -25.59 1.87 -10.02
CA LEU A 104 -26.77 1.58 -9.19
C LEU A 104 -27.32 2.84 -8.48
N SER A 105 -26.45 3.73 -8.02
CA SER A 105 -26.87 4.96 -7.34
C SER A 105 -27.65 5.89 -8.27
N ILE A 106 -27.27 5.96 -9.55
CA ILE A 106 -27.97 6.75 -10.57
C ILE A 106 -29.35 6.16 -10.87
N MET A 107 -29.46 4.82 -10.93
CA MET A 107 -30.73 4.14 -11.17
C MET A 107 -31.72 4.31 -10.02
N ASN A 108 -31.24 4.28 -8.78
CA ASN A 108 -32.08 4.38 -7.58
C ASN A 108 -32.48 5.82 -7.22
N HIS A 109 -31.90 6.83 -7.87
CA HIS A 109 -32.25 8.25 -7.69
C HIS A 109 -33.14 8.77 -8.84
N ARG A 110 -33.66 7.86 -9.68
CA ARG A 110 -34.76 8.08 -10.62
C ARG A 110 -36.04 7.47 -10.09
#